data_AF-A0A1I4W1F6-F1
#
_entry.id   AF-A0A1I4W1F6-F1
#
_cell.length_a   1.000
_cell.length_b   1.000
_cell.length_c   1.000
_cell.angle_alpha   90.00
_cell.angle_beta   90.00
_cell.angle_gamma   90.00
#
_symmetry.space_group_name_H-M   'P 1'
#
loop_
_entity.id
_entity.type
_entity.pdbx_description
1 polymer ?
#
loop_
_entity_poly.entity_id
_entity_poly.type
_entity_poly.pdbx_seq_one_letter_code
_entity_poly.pdbx_strand_id
1 'polypeptide(L)' 'MSLNLINLANSLLYALLGVIVFWVAFIIIDKLTPYNLWKELVEGRNTALGMVAAAMCLGIAIIVAAAIH' A
#
# COMPACT_ATOMS: atom_id res chain seq x y z
N MET A 1 -4.31 -28.23 -20.13
CA MET A 1 -4.00 -26.97 -19.43
C MET A 1 -2.50 -26.72 -19.57
N SER A 2 -2.04 -26.20 -20.72
CA SER A 2 -0.62 -25.85 -20.88
C SER A 2 -0.33 -24.63 -20.01
N LEU A 3 0.38 -24.82 -18.90
CA LEU A 3 0.90 -23.72 -18.08
C LEU A 3 1.85 -22.90 -18.95
N ASN A 4 1.38 -21.77 -19.46
CA ASN A 4 2.23 -20.79 -20.11
C ASN A 4 3.04 -20.10 -19.02
N LEU A 5 4.29 -20.51 -18.84
CA LEU A 5 5.23 -19.93 -17.88
C LEU A 5 5.31 -18.39 -18.02
N ILE A 6 5.12 -17.91 -19.24
CA ILE A 6 5.02 -16.49 -19.61
C ILE A 6 3.84 -15.79 -18.91
N ASN A 7 2.67 -16.43 -18.83
CA ASN A 7 1.51 -15.83 -18.16
C ASN A 7 1.73 -15.77 -16.65
N LEU A 8 2.33 -16.81 -16.07
CA LEU A 8 2.65 -16.84 -14.65
C LEU A 8 3.67 -15.75 -14.29
N ALA A 9 4.72 -15.59 -15.11
CA ALA A 9 5.72 -14.54 -14.97
C ALA A 9 5.10 -13.14 -15.09
N ASN A 10 4.21 -12.92 -16.06
CA ASN A 10 3.50 -11.66 -16.23
C ASN A 10 2.61 -11.33 -15.01
N SER A 11 1.81 -12.29 -14.52
CA SER A 11 0.99 -12.09 -13.32
C SER A 11 1.83 -11.76 -12.08
N LEU A 12 3.00 -12.40 -11.93
CA LEU A 12 3.94 -12.09 -10.84
C LEU A 12 4.49 -10.66 -10.96
N LEU A 13 4.81 -10.23 -12.19
CA LEU A 13 5.34 -8.92 -12.48
C LEU A 13 4.33 -7.82 -12.15
N TYR A 14 3.05 -8.00 -12.53
CA TYR A 14 1.97 -7.08 -12.20
C TYR A 14 1.69 -7.04 -10.68
N ALA A 15 1.73 -8.17 -9.99
CA ALA A 15 1.60 -8.21 -8.53
C ALA A 15 2.73 -7.44 -7.84
N LEU A 16 3.98 -7.62 -8.29
CA LEU A 16 5.14 -6.88 -7.79
C LEU A 16 5.03 -5.37 -8.05
N LEU A 17 4.59 -4.98 -9.25
CA LEU A 17 4.32 -3.59 -9.59
C LEU A 17 3.30 -2.96 -8.63
N GLY A 18 2.22 -3.66 -8.30
CA GLY A 18 1.23 -3.19 -7.32
C GLY A 18 1.83 -2.94 -5.94
N VAL A 19 2.69 -3.85 -5.46
CA VAL A 19 3.39 -3.68 -4.17
C VAL A 19 4.33 -2.47 -4.19
N ILE A 20 5.06 -2.27 -5.29
CA ILE A 20 5.97 -1.13 -5.44
C ILE A 20 5.17 0.18 -5.41
N VAL A 21 4.06 0.26 -6.16
CA VAL A 21 3.19 1.45 -6.19
C VAL A 21 2.60 1.72 -4.79
N PHE A 22 2.13 0.67 -4.10
CA PHE A 22 1.64 0.79 -2.73
C PHE A 22 2.70 1.40 -1.80
N TRP A 23 3.94 0.92 -1.89
CA TRP A 23 5.03 1.38 -1.04
C TRP A 23 5.42 2.83 -1.32
N VAL A 24 5.48 3.22 -2.59
CA VAL A 24 5.73 4.61 -2.99
C VAL A 24 4.63 5.54 -2.48
N ALA A 25 3.36 5.15 -2.64
CA ALA A 25 2.23 5.93 -2.15
C ALA A 25 2.27 6.09 -0.62
N PHE A 26 2.63 5.02 0.11
CA PHE A 26 2.80 5.07 1.56
C PHE A 26 3.89 6.07 1.97
N ILE A 27 5.06 6.07 1.31
CA ILE A 27 6.15 7.01 1.60
C ILE A 27 5.73 8.45 1.30
N ILE A 28 5.00 8.68 0.19
CA ILE A 28 4.50 10.01 -0.16
C ILE A 28 3.56 10.53 0.94
N ILE A 29 2.63 9.70 1.42
CA ILE A 29 1.69 10.06 2.47
C ILE A 29 2.39 10.29 3.81
N ASP A 30 3.33 9.42 4.19
CA ASP A 30 4.12 9.58 5.40
C ASP A 30 4.86 10.92 5.40
N LYS A 31 5.44 11.30 4.26
CA LYS A 31 6.10 12.61 4.09
C LYS A 31 5.13 13.79 4.04
N LEU A 32 3.91 13.57 3.52
CA LEU A 32 2.86 14.59 3.45
C LEU A 32 2.22 14.82 4.83
N THR A 33 2.31 13.85 5.73
CA THR A 33 1.78 13.92 7.09
C THR A 33 2.87 14.53 7.98
N PRO A 34 2.75 15.79 8.42
CA PRO A 34 3.80 16.48 9.20
C PRO A 34 3.96 15.95 10.64
N TYR A 35 3.16 14.95 11.02
CA TYR A 35 3.21 14.31 12.32
C TYR A 35 4.13 13.09 12.27
N ASN A 36 4.90 12.88 13.33
CA ASN A 36 5.62 11.61 13.51
C ASN A 36 4.60 10.51 13.82
N LEU A 37 4.05 9.88 12.77
CA LEU A 37 3.09 8.79 12.85
C LEU A 37 3.55 7.72 13.84
N TRP A 38 4.83 7.34 13.78
CA TRP A 38 5.43 6.40 14.73
C TRP A 38 5.36 6.85 16.19
N LYS A 39 5.64 8.13 16.47
CA LYS A 39 5.64 8.67 17.83
C LYS A 39 4.22 8.76 18.39
N GLU A 40 3.26 9.20 17.58
CA GLU A 40 1.85 9.28 18.02
C GLU A 40 1.13 7.93 18.07
N LEU A 41 1.47 6.97 17.19
CA LEU A 41 0.93 5.61 17.29
C LEU A 41 1.50 4.88 18.50
N VAL A 42 2.82 4.94 18.70
CA VAL A 42 3.52 4.11 19.71
C VAL A 42 3.49 4.76 21.09
N GLU A 43 3.85 6.05 21.21
CA GLU A 43 3.91 6.75 22.50
C GLU A 43 2.56 7.40 22.84
N GLY A 44 1.93 8.05 21.86
CA GLY A 44 0.67 8.77 22.07
C GLY A 44 -0.57 7.88 22.13
N ARG A 45 -0.50 6.65 21.63
CA ARG A 45 -1.65 5.75 21.37
C ARG A 45 -2.83 6.47 20.72
N ASN A 46 -2.54 7.39 19.80
CA ASN A 46 -3.56 8.19 19.15
C ASN A 46 -4.32 7.33 18.12
N THR A 47 -5.41 6.71 18.57
CA THR A 47 -6.26 5.84 17.74
C THR A 47 -6.87 6.55 16.55
N ALA A 48 -7.03 7.89 16.60
CA ALA A 48 -7.53 8.66 15.48
C ALA A 48 -6.52 8.67 14.33
N LEU A 49 -5.23 8.90 14.61
CA LEU A 49 -4.17 8.80 13.61
C LEU A 49 -3.96 7.36 13.11
N GLY A 50 -4.09 6.38 14.00
CA GLY A 50 -4.09 4.96 13.62
C GLY A 50 -5.20 4.62 12.61
N MET A 51 -6.41 5.12 12.83
CA MET A 51 -7.53 4.94 11.89
C MET A 51 -7.28 5.66 10.55
N VAL A 52 -6.72 6.87 10.56
CA VAL A 52 -6.38 7.59 9.33
C VAL A 52 -5.32 6.83 8.52
N ALA A 53 -4.26 6.33 9.18
CA ALA A 53 -3.24 5.52 8.53
C ALA A 53 -3.81 4.20 7.96
N ALA A 54 -4.69 3.52 8.71
CA ALA A 54 -5.36 2.31 8.26
C ALA A 54 -6.28 2.57 7.05
N ALA A 55 -7.06 3.64 7.08
CA ALA A 55 -7.93 4.05 5.97
C ALA A 55 -7.12 4.42 4.72
N MET A 56 -5.97 5.08 4.89
CA MET A 56 -5.05 5.38 3.78
C MET A 56 -4.47 4.10 3.16
N CYS A 57 -4.00 3.16 3.98
CA CYS A 57 -3.52 1.87 3.49
C CYS A 57 -4.62 1.10 2.73
N LEU A 58 -5.85 1.09 3.26
CA LEU A 58 -7.01 0.49 2.59
C LEU A 58 -7.31 1.16 1.24
N GLY A 59 -7.32 2.49 1.18
CA GLY A 59 -7.56 3.24 -0.05
C GLY A 59 -6.54 2.92 -1.14
N ILE A 60 -5.25 2.90 -0.79
CA ILE A 60 -4.19 2.55 -1.74
C ILE A 60 -4.33 1.11 -2.21
N ALA A 61 -4.63 0.16 -1.30
CA ALA A 61 -4.83 -1.24 -1.66
C ALA A 61 -5.98 -1.42 -2.66
N ILE A 62 -7.08 -0.68 -2.49
CA ILE A 62 -8.24 -0.70 -3.41
C ILE A 62 -7.87 -0.12 -4.79
N ILE A 63 -7.14 1.00 -4.83
CA ILE A 63 -6.68 1.61 -6.10
C ILE A 63 -5.77 0.64 -6.85
N VAL A 64 -4.83 0.00 -6.16
CA VAL A 64 -3.94 -1.01 -6.74
C VAL A 64 -4.72 -2.21 -7.26
N ALA A 65 -5.69 -2.71 -6.48
CA ALA A 65 -6.55 -3.82 -6.90
C ALA A 65 -7.41 -3.47 -8.13
N ALA A 66 -7.91 -2.24 -8.23
CA ALA A 66 -8.68 -1.77 -9.38
C ALA A 66 -7.81 -1.52 -10.63
N ALA A 67 -6.55 -1.15 -10.45
CA ALA A 67 -5.60 -0.93 -11.54
C ALA A 67 -5.06 -2.25 -12.14
N ILE A 68 -5.06 -3.34 -11.36
CA ILE A 68 -4.66 -4.67 -11.82
C ILE A 68 -5.93 -5.41 -12.28
N HIS A 69 -6.32 -5.18 -13.53
CA HIS A 69 -7.37 -5.92 -14.25
C HIS A 69 -6.87 -6.32 -15.64
#